data_AF-A0A8C9J469-F1
#
_entry.id   AF-A0A8C9J469-F1
#
_cell.length_a   1.000
_cell.length_b   1.000
_cell.length_c   1.000
_cell.angle_alpha   90.00
_cell.angle_beta   90.00
_cell.angle_gamma   90.00
#
_symmetry.space_group_name_H-M   'P 1'
#
loop_
_entity.id
_entity.type
_entity.pdbx_description
1 polymer ?
#
loop_
_entity_poly.entity_id
_entity_poly.type
_entity_poly.pdbx_seq_one_letter_code
_entity_poly.pdbx_strand_id
1 'polypeptide(L)'
;MAVPGVGHQNYVAINTADDESREVLLDRERGRGQAGPKTPSRYRRFLKLCEEWPVDETKRGRDLGAYLRQRVAQAFREGENTQIAEPETCDQMYESLARLHSNYYKHKYPRPRDTSFSGLSVEEYKLILSTDTLEEFKEMNKGMWKKLQEKFASRNPEEKQKAWARSLSRPRT
;
A
#
# COMPACT_ATOMS: atom_id res chain seq x y z
N MET A 1 7.26 -84.61 42.46
CA MET A 1 5.78 -84.52 42.41
C MET A 1 5.44 -84.00 41.02
N ALA A 2 5.25 -84.82 39.98
CA ALA A 2 4.12 -85.73 39.70
C ALA A 2 2.79 -84.99 39.39
N VAL A 3 2.62 -84.64 38.10
CA VAL A 3 1.44 -84.71 37.19
C VAL A 3 0.04 -84.20 37.64
N PRO A 4 -1.00 -84.19 36.78
CA PRO A 4 -1.30 -83.47 35.51
C PRO A 4 -2.57 -82.59 35.66
N GLY A 5 -3.05 -81.95 34.58
CA GLY A 5 -4.51 -81.94 34.38
C GLY A 5 -5.14 -80.80 33.58
N VAL A 6 -5.58 -81.17 32.36
CA VAL A 6 -6.91 -80.91 31.76
C VAL A 6 -7.40 -79.46 31.83
N GLY A 7 -7.41 -78.69 30.73
CA GLY A 7 -8.30 -78.91 29.58
C GLY A 7 -9.69 -78.36 29.89
N HIS A 8 -10.18 -77.40 29.08
CA HIS A 8 -11.53 -77.39 28.49
C HIS A 8 -11.61 -76.23 27.49
N GLN A 9 -11.95 -76.61 26.27
CA GLN A 9 -12.44 -75.75 25.20
C GLN A 9 -13.72 -75.05 25.65
N ASN A 10 -13.94 -73.82 25.20
CA ASN A 10 -15.28 -73.39 24.85
C ASN A 10 -15.30 -72.93 23.40
N TYR A 11 -16.08 -73.69 22.63
CA TYR A 11 -16.45 -73.50 21.25
C TYR A 11 -17.46 -72.34 21.14
N VAL A 12 -17.20 -71.48 20.16
CA VAL A 12 -18.15 -70.89 19.19
C VAL A 12 -19.32 -70.03 19.70
N ALA A 13 -19.26 -68.75 19.31
CA ALA A 13 -20.41 -68.05 18.76
C ALA A 13 -19.95 -67.24 17.52
N ILE A 14 -20.16 -67.86 16.37
CA ILE A 14 -20.39 -67.20 15.08
C ILE A 14 -21.47 -66.14 15.25
N ASN A 15 -21.15 -64.88 14.97
CA ASN A 15 -22.14 -63.87 14.61
C ASN A 15 -21.71 -63.26 13.28
N THR A 16 -22.27 -63.88 12.23
CA THR A 16 -22.66 -63.26 10.98
C THR A 16 -23.57 -62.05 11.26
N ALA A 17 -23.54 -61.05 10.36
CA ALA A 17 -24.21 -59.75 10.42
C ALA A 17 -23.32 -58.69 11.12
N ASP A 18 -22.85 -57.60 10.52
CA ASP A 18 -23.44 -56.76 9.47
C ASP A 18 -22.34 -56.14 8.59
N ASP A 19 -22.23 -56.61 7.34
CA ASP A 19 -21.27 -56.09 6.34
C ASP A 19 -21.80 -54.84 5.61
N GLU A 20 -23.11 -54.56 5.69
CA GLU A 20 -23.71 -53.35 5.09
C GLU A 20 -23.45 -52.07 5.92
N SER A 21 -23.15 -52.18 7.20
CA SER A 21 -22.97 -50.99 8.05
C SER A 21 -21.61 -50.31 7.89
N ARG A 22 -20.63 -50.98 7.27
CA ARG A 22 -19.28 -50.44 7.03
C ARG A 22 -19.18 -49.65 5.73
N GLU A 23 -19.97 -50.00 4.72
CA GLU A 23 -20.06 -49.25 3.46
C GLU A 23 -20.77 -47.90 3.66
N VAL A 24 -21.85 -47.85 4.45
CA VAL A 24 -22.62 -46.61 4.67
C VAL A 24 -21.85 -45.58 5.53
N LEU A 25 -20.92 -46.03 6.38
CA LEU A 25 -20.08 -45.14 7.18
C LEU A 25 -18.91 -44.52 6.38
N LEU A 26 -18.49 -45.14 5.27
CA LEU A 26 -17.41 -44.64 4.42
C LEU A 26 -17.90 -43.70 3.30
N ASP A 27 -19.20 -43.71 2.96
CA ASP A 27 -19.77 -42.77 2.00
C ASP A 27 -20.18 -41.42 2.60
N ARG A 28 -20.45 -41.35 3.91
CA ARG A 28 -20.77 -40.07 4.59
C ARG A 28 -19.54 -39.20 4.88
N GLU A 29 -18.33 -39.72 4.71
CA GLU A 29 -17.08 -38.97 4.85
C GLU A 29 -16.55 -38.41 3.52
N ARG A 30 -17.15 -38.78 2.37
CA ARG A 30 -16.70 -38.34 1.03
C ARG A 30 -17.23 -36.96 0.60
N GLY A 31 -18.05 -36.31 1.42
CA GLY A 31 -18.70 -35.02 1.14
C GLY A 31 -18.08 -33.79 1.82
N ARG A 32 -17.06 -33.95 2.67
CA ARG A 32 -16.28 -32.81 3.17
C ARG A 32 -15.10 -32.58 2.24
N GLY A 33 -15.40 -32.00 1.07
CA GLY A 33 -14.39 -31.37 0.25
C GLY A 33 -13.55 -30.49 1.17
N GLN A 34 -12.28 -30.82 1.33
CA GLN A 34 -11.31 -29.93 1.94
C GLN A 34 -11.37 -28.65 1.12
N ALA A 35 -12.11 -27.65 1.61
CA ALA A 35 -11.84 -26.29 1.25
C ALA A 35 -10.46 -26.01 1.84
N GLY A 36 -9.41 -26.35 1.07
CA GLY A 36 -8.07 -25.87 1.32
C GLY A 36 -8.15 -24.35 1.55
N PRO A 37 -7.21 -23.76 2.32
CA PRO A 37 -7.27 -22.36 2.70
C PRO A 37 -7.61 -21.52 1.46
N LYS A 38 -8.83 -20.98 1.42
CA LYS A 38 -9.29 -20.17 0.28
C LYS A 38 -8.37 -18.97 0.26
N THR A 39 -7.42 -18.96 -0.67
CA THR A 39 -6.54 -17.81 -0.88
C THR A 39 -7.45 -16.62 -1.13
N PRO A 40 -7.41 -15.57 -0.30
CA PRO A 40 -8.31 -14.44 -0.45
C PRO A 40 -8.19 -13.87 -1.86
N SER A 41 -9.33 -13.54 -2.46
CA SER A 41 -9.34 -12.91 -3.79
C SER A 41 -8.44 -11.66 -3.79
N ARG A 42 -7.83 -11.33 -4.93
CA ARG A 42 -6.92 -10.17 -5.06
C ARG A 42 -7.57 -8.91 -4.52
N TYR A 43 -8.83 -8.69 -4.88
CA TYR A 43 -9.64 -7.58 -4.39
C TYR A 43 -9.70 -7.55 -2.86
N ARG A 44 -9.93 -8.69 -2.21
CA ARG A 44 -10.00 -8.79 -0.75
C ARG A 44 -8.65 -8.52 -0.07
N ARG A 45 -7.53 -8.85 -0.72
CA ARG A 45 -6.18 -8.47 -0.24
C ARG A 45 -5.98 -6.95 -0.30
N PHE A 46 -6.40 -6.30 -1.38
CA PHE A 46 -6.35 -4.84 -1.50
C PHE A 46 -7.27 -4.13 -0.51
N LEU A 47 -8.45 -4.67 -0.23
CA LEU A 47 -9.35 -4.11 0.78
C LEU A 47 -8.71 -4.14 2.18
N LYS A 48 -8.12 -5.27 2.58
CA LYS A 48 -7.39 -5.35 3.85
C LYS A 48 -6.25 -4.34 3.93
N LEU A 49 -5.47 -4.22 2.86
CA LEU A 49 -4.39 -3.23 2.80
C LEU A 49 -4.92 -1.79 2.95
N CYS A 50 -6.07 -1.48 2.34
CA CYS A 50 -6.74 -0.19 2.48
C CYS A 50 -7.28 0.07 3.90
N GLU A 51 -7.66 -0.97 4.65
CA GLU A 51 -8.07 -0.83 6.05
C GLU A 51 -6.87 -0.51 6.96
N GLU A 52 -5.74 -1.15 6.70
CA GLU A 52 -4.51 -0.95 7.49
C GLU A 52 -3.83 0.39 7.17
N TRP A 53 -4.07 0.97 5.99
CA TRP A 53 -3.42 2.20 5.55
C TRP A 53 -4.06 3.46 6.16
N PRO A 54 -3.36 4.18 7.05
CA PRO A 54 -3.92 5.37 7.69
C PRO A 54 -4.08 6.52 6.70
N VAL A 55 -5.08 7.38 6.92
CA VAL A 55 -5.19 8.67 6.23
C VAL A 55 -4.43 9.72 7.01
N ASP A 56 -3.56 10.46 6.34
CA ASP A 56 -2.99 11.69 6.89
C ASP A 56 -3.89 12.89 6.55
N GLU A 57 -4.66 13.36 7.54
CA GLU A 57 -5.56 14.52 7.40
C GLU A 57 -4.80 15.80 7.04
N THR A 58 -3.52 15.91 7.41
CA THR A 58 -2.70 17.09 7.08
C THR A 58 -2.41 17.19 5.59
N LYS A 59 -2.52 16.10 4.83
CA LYS A 59 -2.23 16.01 3.39
C LYS A 59 -3.50 15.89 2.55
N ARG A 60 -4.47 16.75 2.82
CA ARG A 60 -5.74 16.82 2.08
C ARG A 60 -5.50 16.84 0.56
N GLY A 61 -6.15 15.92 -0.15
CA GLY A 61 -6.06 15.78 -1.62
C GLY A 61 -4.76 15.16 -2.16
N ARG A 62 -3.78 14.85 -1.30
CA ARG A 62 -2.48 14.24 -1.67
C ARG A 62 -2.13 13.01 -0.83
N ASP A 63 -2.98 12.65 0.13
CA ASP A 63 -2.79 11.48 0.97
C ASP A 63 -2.82 10.18 0.15
N LEU A 64 -1.82 9.35 0.38
CA LEU A 64 -1.66 8.11 -0.36
C LEU A 64 -2.75 7.08 0.01
N GLY A 65 -3.18 7.02 1.27
CA GLY A 65 -4.23 6.10 1.71
C GLY A 65 -5.56 6.41 1.04
N ALA A 66 -5.97 7.69 1.01
CA ALA A 66 -7.15 8.15 0.30
C ALA A 66 -7.06 7.85 -1.21
N TYR A 67 -5.92 8.11 -1.82
CA TYR A 67 -5.68 7.82 -3.23
C TYR A 67 -5.76 6.33 -3.56
N LEU A 68 -5.19 5.46 -2.70
CA LEU A 68 -5.27 4.01 -2.86
C LEU A 68 -6.70 3.51 -2.83
N ARG A 69 -7.52 3.97 -1.87
CA ARG A 69 -8.95 3.61 -1.80
C ARG A 69 -9.71 4.02 -3.06
N GLN A 70 -9.47 5.22 -3.56
CA GLN A 70 -10.07 5.70 -4.81
C GLN A 70 -9.64 4.84 -6.01
N ARG A 71 -8.35 4.50 -6.10
CA ARG A 71 -7.83 3.68 -7.20
C ARG A 71 -8.33 2.25 -7.15
N VAL A 72 -8.42 1.63 -5.98
CA VAL A 72 -9.00 0.29 -5.81
C VAL A 72 -10.47 0.29 -6.22
N ALA A 73 -11.26 1.30 -5.82
CA ALA A 73 -12.65 1.42 -6.25
C ALA A 73 -12.81 1.59 -7.77
N GLN A 74 -11.87 2.27 -8.43
CA GLN A 74 -11.86 2.43 -9.90
C GLN A 74 -11.41 1.16 -10.63
N ALA A 75 -10.36 0.50 -10.13
CA ALA A 75 -9.76 -0.66 -10.76
C ALA A 75 -10.65 -1.91 -10.59
N PHE A 76 -11.31 -2.06 -9.44
CA PHE A 76 -12.16 -3.22 -9.12
C PHE A 76 -13.64 -2.83 -9.09
N ARG A 77 -14.13 -2.17 -10.15
CA ARG A 77 -15.55 -1.78 -10.27
C ARG A 77 -16.51 -2.96 -10.14
N GLU A 78 -16.09 -4.14 -10.61
CA GLU A 78 -16.85 -5.40 -10.55
C GLU A 78 -16.43 -6.27 -9.34
N GLY A 79 -15.64 -5.72 -8.42
CA GLY A 79 -15.14 -6.42 -7.24
C GLY A 79 -14.32 -7.65 -7.61
N GLU A 80 -14.72 -8.81 -7.09
CA GLU A 80 -14.03 -10.09 -7.32
C GLU A 80 -14.15 -10.61 -8.76
N ASN A 81 -15.11 -10.10 -9.54
CA ASN A 81 -15.35 -10.54 -10.93
C ASN A 81 -14.53 -9.76 -11.97
N THR A 82 -13.83 -8.70 -11.54
CA THR A 82 -13.04 -7.85 -12.42
C THR A 82 -11.96 -8.66 -13.13
N GLN A 83 -11.99 -8.66 -14.47
CA GLN A 83 -10.95 -9.28 -15.29
C GLN A 83 -9.70 -8.42 -15.28
N ILE A 84 -8.66 -8.88 -14.58
CA ILE A 84 -7.36 -8.19 -14.52
C ILE A 84 -6.56 -8.62 -15.75
N ALA A 85 -6.26 -7.67 -16.64
CA ALA A 85 -5.48 -7.92 -17.85
C ALA A 85 -4.07 -8.47 -17.55
N GLU A 86 -3.42 -7.97 -16.50
CA GLU A 86 -2.10 -8.42 -16.05
C GLU A 86 -2.11 -8.77 -14.55
N PRO A 87 -2.34 -10.05 -14.19
CA PRO A 87 -2.42 -10.46 -12.79
C PRO A 87 -1.08 -10.35 -12.06
N GLU A 88 0.04 -10.62 -12.73
CA GLU A 88 1.38 -10.56 -12.12
C GLU A 88 1.76 -9.14 -11.73
N THR A 89 1.54 -8.17 -12.62
CA THR A 89 1.75 -6.74 -12.34
C THR A 89 0.92 -6.28 -11.14
N CYS A 90 -0.33 -6.73 -11.05
CA CYS A 90 -1.21 -6.43 -9.92
C CYS A 90 -0.68 -7.01 -8.60
N ASP A 91 -0.17 -8.25 -8.63
CA ASP A 91 0.41 -8.90 -7.45
C ASP A 91 1.73 -8.23 -7.02
N GLN A 92 2.59 -7.81 -7.96
CA GLN A 92 3.81 -7.04 -7.68
C GLN A 92 3.51 -5.66 -7.07
N MET A 93 2.46 -4.98 -7.55
CA MET A 93 2.00 -3.72 -6.99
C MET A 93 1.55 -3.91 -5.54
N TYR A 94 0.76 -4.96 -5.28
CA TYR A 94 0.32 -5.31 -3.92
C TYR A 94 1.52 -5.53 -2.98
N GLU A 95 2.49 -6.35 -3.38
CA GLU A 95 3.67 -6.64 -2.58
C GLU A 95 4.50 -5.38 -2.28
N SER A 96 4.60 -4.48 -3.25
CA SER A 96 5.32 -3.22 -3.09
C SER A 96 4.63 -2.32 -2.08
N LEU A 97 3.29 -2.22 -2.13
CA LEU A 97 2.53 -1.45 -1.15
C LEU A 97 2.58 -2.09 0.25
N ALA A 98 2.44 -3.41 0.35
CA ALA A 98 2.54 -4.13 1.63
C ALA A 98 3.91 -3.92 2.31
N ARG A 99 5.00 -3.90 1.53
CA ARG A 99 6.35 -3.58 2.04
C ARG A 99 6.47 -2.15 2.56
N LEU A 100 5.83 -1.19 1.89
CA LEU A 100 5.82 0.20 2.34
C LEU A 100 5.07 0.35 3.66
N HIS A 101 3.86 -0.21 3.75
CA HIS A 101 3.03 -0.14 4.95
C HIS A 101 3.69 -0.78 6.19
N SER A 102 4.24 -1.98 6.03
CA SER A 102 4.95 -2.71 7.09
C SER A 102 6.29 -2.07 7.49
N ASN A 103 6.67 -0.95 6.87
CA ASN A 103 7.97 -0.31 7.04
C ASN A 103 9.13 -1.30 6.83
N TYR A 104 8.97 -2.26 5.91
CA TYR A 104 9.90 -3.38 5.73
C TYR A 104 11.36 -2.94 5.60
N TYR A 105 11.62 -1.91 4.79
CA TYR A 105 12.99 -1.41 4.58
C TYR A 105 13.57 -0.65 5.76
N LYS A 106 12.71 -0.02 6.58
CA LYS A 106 13.14 0.61 7.84
C LYS A 106 13.68 -0.44 8.80
N HIS A 107 13.02 -1.58 8.90
CA HIS A 107 13.43 -2.68 9.76
C HIS A 107 14.58 -3.50 9.17
N LYS A 108 14.61 -3.68 7.84
CA LYS A 108 15.67 -4.41 7.15
C LYS A 108 17.02 -3.68 7.21
N TYR A 109 17.00 -2.35 7.18
CA TYR A 109 18.21 -1.53 7.21
C TYR A 109 18.11 -0.48 8.33
N PRO A 110 18.30 -0.89 9.60
CA PRO A 110 18.25 0.03 10.73
C PRO A 110 19.31 1.13 10.58
N ARG A 111 18.90 2.38 10.83
CA ARG A 111 19.81 3.53 10.73
C ARG A 111 20.31 3.93 12.11
N PRO A 112 21.57 4.38 12.23
CA PRO A 112 22.10 4.93 13.49
C PRO A 112 21.49 6.27 13.91
N ARG A 113 20.84 6.98 12.97
CA ARG A 113 20.25 8.29 13.19
C ARG A 113 18.81 8.30 12.69
N ASP A 114 17.94 8.91 13.48
CA ASP A 114 16.54 9.12 13.14
C ASP A 114 16.31 10.35 12.25
N THR A 115 17.33 11.19 12.08
CA THR A 115 17.27 12.36 11.19
C THR A 115 17.49 11.97 9.73
N SER A 116 16.80 12.67 8.84
CA SER A 116 16.99 12.54 7.39
C SER A 116 18.19 13.37 6.92
N PHE A 117 18.45 13.37 5.61
CA PHE A 117 19.50 14.17 4.98
C PHE A 117 19.42 15.67 5.30
N SER A 118 18.19 16.20 5.49
CA SER A 118 17.97 17.61 5.86
C SER A 118 18.28 17.92 7.33
N GLY A 119 18.51 16.91 8.17
CA GLY A 119 18.59 17.05 9.62
C GLY A 119 17.25 17.22 10.33
N LEU A 120 16.12 17.31 9.61
CA LEU A 120 14.80 17.50 10.18
C LEU A 120 14.22 16.20 10.78
N SER A 121 13.44 16.37 11.84
CA SER A 121 12.62 15.35 12.49
C SER A 121 11.36 15.02 11.66
N VAL A 122 10.72 13.90 11.99
CA VAL A 122 9.50 13.44 11.29
C VAL A 122 8.35 14.43 11.47
N GLU A 123 8.26 15.05 12.63
CA GLU A 123 7.24 16.02 13.03
C GLU A 123 7.39 17.31 12.23
N GLU A 124 8.63 17.81 12.09
CA GLU A 124 8.95 18.96 11.25
C GLU A 124 8.62 18.68 9.78
N TYR A 125 8.92 17.48 9.29
CA TYR A 125 8.54 17.08 7.94
C TYR A 125 7.02 17.00 7.75
N LYS A 126 6.28 16.48 8.72
CA LYS A 126 4.81 16.47 8.67
C LYS A 126 4.26 17.89 8.58
N LEU A 127 4.80 18.82 9.37
CA LEU A 127 4.40 20.22 9.33
C LEU A 127 4.71 20.86 7.98
N ILE A 128 5.94 20.74 7.48
CA ILE A 128 6.39 21.34 6.21
C ILE A 128 5.64 20.77 4.99
N LEU A 129 5.23 19.49 5.05
CA LEU A 129 4.51 18.83 3.95
C LEU A 129 2.99 18.92 4.08
N SER A 130 2.48 19.46 5.19
CA SER A 130 1.05 19.70 5.37
C SER A 130 0.51 20.62 4.28
N THR A 131 -0.76 20.45 3.94
CA THR A 131 -1.41 21.24 2.90
C THR A 131 -1.46 22.72 3.31
N ASP A 132 -1.63 23.02 4.59
CA ASP A 132 -1.75 24.39 5.10
C ASP A 132 -0.43 25.16 4.93
N THR A 133 0.70 24.58 5.36
CA THR A 133 2.01 25.25 5.20
C THR A 133 2.39 25.41 3.72
N LEU A 134 2.07 24.43 2.87
CA LEU A 134 2.33 24.54 1.43
C LEU A 134 1.47 25.60 0.75
N GLU A 135 0.24 25.81 1.21
CA GLU A 135 -0.64 26.88 0.74
C GLU A 135 -0.10 28.25 1.16
N GLU A 136 0.33 28.40 2.42
CA GLU A 136 1.01 29.60 2.91
C GLU A 136 2.26 29.92 2.07
N PHE A 137 3.11 28.91 1.82
CA PHE A 137 4.28 29.08 0.96
C PHE A 137 3.90 29.52 -0.45
N LYS A 138 2.80 29.00 -1.01
CA LYS A 138 2.32 29.40 -2.34
C LYS A 138 1.86 30.85 -2.36
N GLU A 139 1.13 31.30 -1.34
CA GLU A 139 0.67 32.69 -1.24
C GLU A 139 1.83 33.66 -0.99
N MET A 140 2.77 33.31 -0.12
CA MET A 140 4.00 34.08 0.09
C MET A 140 4.81 34.20 -1.20
N ASN A 141 4.97 33.10 -1.93
CA ASN A 141 5.69 33.09 -3.19
C ASN A 141 5.02 34.02 -4.20
N LYS A 142 3.69 33.96 -4.37
CA LYS A 142 2.96 34.92 -5.22
C LYS A 142 3.21 36.37 -4.82
N GLY A 143 3.22 36.69 -3.52
CA GLY A 143 3.53 38.03 -3.01
C GLY A 143 4.96 38.48 -3.35
N MET A 144 5.93 37.59 -3.24
CA MET A 144 7.32 37.85 -3.62
C MET A 144 7.50 37.99 -5.14
N TRP A 145 6.86 37.13 -5.93
CA TRP A 145 6.84 37.22 -7.40
C TRP A 145 6.17 38.51 -7.88
N LYS A 146 5.09 38.97 -7.24
CA LYS A 146 4.47 40.27 -7.54
C LYS A 146 5.44 41.43 -7.27
N LYS A 147 6.12 41.44 -6.13
CA LYS A 147 7.16 42.45 -5.82
C LYS A 147 8.31 42.40 -6.83
N LEU A 148 8.71 41.21 -7.25
CA LEU A 148 9.73 41.03 -8.27
C LEU A 148 9.26 41.58 -9.62
N GLN A 149 8.05 41.22 -10.04
CA GLN A 149 7.42 41.71 -11.27
C GLN A 149 7.28 43.23 -11.26
N GLU A 150 6.86 43.85 -10.16
CA GLU A 150 6.76 45.32 -10.02
C GLU A 150 8.11 46.01 -10.14
N LYS A 151 9.18 45.43 -9.55
CA LYS A 151 10.55 45.93 -9.71
C LYS A 151 11.08 45.80 -11.14
N PHE A 152 10.61 44.83 -11.90
CA PHE A 152 10.97 44.67 -13.31
C PHE A 152 10.08 45.48 -14.27
N ALA A 153 8.79 45.65 -13.95
CA ALA A 153 7.84 46.43 -14.73
C ALA A 153 8.05 47.95 -14.56
N SER A 154 8.49 48.40 -13.38
CA SER A 154 8.92 49.79 -13.15
C SER A 154 10.21 50.16 -13.91
N ARG A 155 10.95 49.17 -14.42
CA ARG A 155 12.12 49.38 -15.26
C ARG A 155 11.67 49.43 -16.73
N ASN A 156 11.03 50.55 -17.11
CA ASN A 156 10.51 50.79 -18.46
C ASN A 156 11.61 50.50 -19.53
N PRO A 157 11.37 49.58 -20.50
CA PRO A 157 12.35 49.27 -21.55
C PRO A 157 12.73 50.48 -22.43
N GLU A 158 11.87 51.49 -22.51
CA GLU A 158 12.15 52.72 -23.29
C GLU A 158 13.32 53.51 -22.70
N GLU A 159 13.48 53.59 -21.38
CA GLU A 159 14.60 54.30 -20.76
C GLU A 159 15.94 53.58 -21.00
N LYS A 160 15.92 52.24 -20.99
CA LYS A 160 17.09 51.45 -21.37
C LYS A 160 17.46 51.65 -22.83
N GLN A 161 16.49 51.64 -23.75
CA GLN A 161 16.74 51.90 -25.18
C GLN A 161 17.26 53.31 -25.41
N LYS A 162 16.69 54.34 -24.74
CA LYS A 162 17.16 55.73 -24.82
C LYS A 162 18.56 55.90 -24.21
N ALA A 163 18.86 55.23 -23.10
CA ALA A 163 20.18 55.24 -22.47
C ALA A 163 21.24 54.54 -23.33
N TRP A 164 20.88 53.42 -23.96
CA TRP A 164 21.76 52.69 -24.88
C TRP A 164 22.01 53.51 -26.16
N ALA A 165 20.96 54.10 -26.75
CA ALA A 165 21.08 55.00 -27.90
C ALA A 165 21.95 56.23 -27.59
N ARG A 166 21.78 56.87 -26.41
CA ARG A 166 22.65 57.98 -25.96
C ARG A 166 24.10 57.56 -25.74
N SER A 167 24.36 56.33 -25.31
CA SER A 167 25.71 55.81 -25.13
C SER A 167 26.45 55.55 -26.45
N LEU A 168 25.70 55.21 -27.51
CA LEU A 168 26.24 54.99 -28.86
C LEU A 168 26.47 56.31 -29.63
N SER A 169 25.83 57.40 -29.23
CA SER A 169 25.99 58.72 -29.85
C SER A 169 27.15 59.56 -29.34
N ARG A 170 28.02 59.06 -28.45
CA ARG A 170 29.22 59.81 -28.05
C ARG A 170 30.28 59.73 -29.18
N PRO A 171 30.64 60.84 -29.85
CA PRO A 171 31.76 60.82 -30.77
C PRO A 171 33.05 60.56 -29.99
N ARG A 172 33.84 59.62 -30.49
CA ARG A 172 35.19 59.33 -30.03
C ARG A 172 36.09 60.48 -30.51
N THR A 173 36.35 61.44 -29.63
CA THR A 173 37.45 62.40 -29.77
C THR A 173 38.76 61.73 -29.40
#